data_AF-A0A7L5XZW5-F1
#
_entry.id   AF-A0A7L5XZW5-F1
#
_cell.length_a   1.000
_cell.length_b   1.000
_cell.length_c   1.000
_cell.angle_alpha   90.00
_cell.angle_beta   90.00
_cell.angle_gamma   90.00
#
_symmetry.space_group_name_H-M   'P 1'
#
loop_
_entity.id
_entity.type
_entity.pdbx_description
1 polymer ?
#
loop_
_entity_poly.entity_id
_entity_poly.type
_entity_poly.pdbx_seq_one_letter_code
_entity_poly.pdbx_strand_id
1 'polypeptide(L)'
;MSAVPWSDTGLWPFVLLTFILGGATAWATGRAVAGTWRPIKQVFVYTVVVAAAVRFLSYALFDGDFFLSLANPIGGLARWALAYVILSVFAAMAYRVRRDAQMARQYSWLAASSP
;
A
#
# COMPACT_ATOMS: atom_id res chain seq x y z
N MET A 1 -3.88 26.55 -12.34
CA MET A 1 -4.78 25.84 -13.29
C MET A 1 -4.69 24.36 -12.99
N SER A 2 -5.77 23.72 -12.54
CA SER A 2 -5.77 22.30 -12.13
C SER A 2 -6.34 21.40 -13.24
N ALA A 3 -5.49 20.87 -14.11
CA ALA A 3 -5.80 19.75 -15.00
C ALA A 3 -5.16 18.49 -14.41
N VAL A 4 -5.98 17.69 -13.72
CA VAL A 4 -5.62 16.64 -12.75
C VAL A 4 -4.56 15.64 -13.24
N PRO A 5 -3.50 15.41 -12.45
CA PRO A 5 -2.65 14.24 -12.68
C PRO A 5 -1.93 13.63 -11.45
N TRP A 6 -2.29 13.73 -10.16
CA TRP A 6 -3.51 14.14 -9.45
C TRP A 6 -3.21 14.87 -8.12
N SER A 7 -1.96 15.33 -7.92
CA SER A 7 -1.57 16.16 -6.77
C SER A 7 -1.13 17.56 -7.18
N ASP A 8 -1.21 18.48 -6.23
CA ASP A 8 -0.78 19.87 -6.35
C ASP A 8 0.76 19.98 -6.50
N THR A 9 1.47 18.89 -6.16
CA THR A 9 2.91 18.70 -6.25
C THR A 9 3.39 17.98 -7.53
N GLY A 10 2.47 17.54 -8.40
CA GLY A 10 2.79 16.95 -9.70
C GLY A 10 2.94 15.41 -9.74
N LEU A 11 3.08 14.88 -10.96
CA LEU A 11 3.09 13.44 -11.28
C LEU A 11 4.27 12.67 -10.67
N TRP A 12 5.48 13.22 -10.81
CA TRP A 12 6.71 12.49 -10.50
C TRP A 12 6.86 12.16 -9.00
N PRO A 13 6.62 13.10 -8.06
CA PRO A 13 6.56 12.79 -6.63
C PRO A 13 5.56 11.70 -6.28
N PHE A 14 4.36 11.71 -6.90
CA PHE A 14 3.33 10.72 -6.65
C PHE A 14 3.78 9.31 -7.04
N VAL A 15 4.37 9.14 -8.22
CA VAL A 15 4.87 7.83 -8.69
C VAL A 15 6.02 7.35 -7.80
N LEU A 16 7.01 8.20 -7.52
CA LEU A 16 8.18 7.84 -6.73
C LEU A 16 7.80 7.46 -5.28
N LEU A 17 6.98 8.27 -4.60
CA LEU A 17 6.58 8.00 -3.23
C LEU A 17 5.55 6.87 -3.11
N THR A 18 4.59 6.74 -4.05
CA THR A 18 3.50 5.75 -3.92
C THR A 18 3.88 4.39 -4.49
N PHE A 19 4.44 4.33 -5.71
CA PHE A 19 4.76 3.05 -6.36
C PHE A 19 6.11 2.49 -5.92
N ILE A 20 7.14 3.32 -5.80
CA ILE A 20 8.49 2.84 -5.46
C ILE A 20 8.63 2.68 -3.93
N LEU A 21 8.61 3.78 -3.19
CA LEU A 21 8.76 3.74 -1.73
C LEU A 21 7.58 3.06 -1.03
N GLY A 22 6.36 3.56 -1.25
CA GLY A 22 5.14 3.02 -0.69
C GLY A 22 4.90 1.57 -1.10
N GLY A 23 5.00 1.26 -2.39
CA GLY A 23 4.84 -0.09 -2.92
C GLY A 23 5.83 -1.09 -2.32
N ALA A 24 7.11 -0.72 -2.20
CA ALA A 24 8.11 -1.56 -1.54
C ALA A 24 7.80 -1.77 -0.04
N THR A 25 7.38 -0.72 0.69
CA THR A 25 6.97 -0.83 2.09
C THR A 25 5.72 -1.69 2.26
N ALA A 26 4.68 -1.46 1.47
CA ALA A 26 3.44 -2.24 1.49
C ALA A 26 3.68 -3.72 1.14
N TRP A 27 4.54 -3.99 0.16
CA TRP A 27 5.00 -5.33 -0.18
C TRP A 27 5.74 -5.98 1.00
N ALA A 28 6.70 -5.29 1.61
CA ALA A 28 7.41 -5.79 2.79
C ALA A 28 6.46 -6.11 3.95
N THR A 29 5.50 -5.22 4.24
CA THR A 29 4.46 -5.38 5.26
C THR A 29 3.56 -6.60 4.97
N GLY A 30 3.06 -6.75 3.74
CA GLY A 30 2.24 -7.91 3.35
C GLY A 30 2.96 -9.24 3.53
N ARG A 31 4.27 -9.29 3.18
CA ARG A 31 5.11 -10.48 3.42
C ARG A 31 5.34 -10.77 4.90
N ALA A 32 5.48 -9.75 5.75
CA ALA A 32 5.69 -9.89 7.18
C ALA A 32 4.45 -10.45 7.89
N VAL A 33 3.26 -9.95 7.55
CA VAL A 33 1.98 -10.47 8.09
C VAL A 33 1.75 -11.91 7.65
N ALA A 34 2.00 -12.25 6.37
CA ALA A 34 1.93 -13.63 5.90
C ALA A 34 2.89 -14.55 6.67
N GLY A 35 4.12 -14.10 6.92
CA GLY A 35 5.14 -14.82 7.68
C GLY A 35 4.68 -15.36 9.04
N THR A 36 3.76 -14.65 9.69
CA THR A 36 3.24 -14.95 11.03
C THR A 36 1.89 -15.68 11.04
N TRP A 37 1.44 -16.20 9.89
CA TRP A 37 0.16 -16.93 9.73
C TRP A 37 -1.09 -16.09 10.11
N ARG A 38 -0.93 -14.77 10.19
CA ARG A 38 -1.96 -13.81 10.60
C ARG A 38 -3.03 -13.59 9.51
N PRO A 39 -4.29 -13.29 9.89
CA PRO A 39 -5.38 -13.12 8.94
C PRO A 39 -5.18 -11.90 8.04
N ILE A 40 -5.61 -12.00 6.77
CA ILE A 40 -5.47 -10.95 5.76
C ILE A 40 -6.06 -9.58 6.19
N LYS A 41 -7.05 -9.57 7.09
CA LYS A 41 -7.60 -8.33 7.70
C LYS A 41 -6.50 -7.45 8.32
N GLN A 42 -5.47 -8.04 8.93
CA GLN A 42 -4.36 -7.27 9.52
C GLN A 42 -3.46 -6.63 8.45
N VAL A 43 -3.35 -7.21 7.24
CA VAL A 43 -2.63 -6.57 6.12
C VAL A 43 -3.24 -5.22 5.78
N PHE A 44 -4.57 -5.16 5.66
CA PHE A 44 -5.30 -3.92 5.38
C PHE A 44 -5.09 -2.88 6.49
N VAL A 45 -5.21 -3.29 7.77
CA VAL A 45 -4.97 -2.38 8.91
C VAL A 45 -3.56 -1.80 8.91
N TYR A 46 -2.52 -2.61 8.67
CA TYR A 46 -1.16 -2.08 8.56
C TYR A 46 -0.97 -1.21 7.32
N THR A 47 -1.67 -1.49 6.22
CA THR A 47 -1.61 -0.67 5.00
C THR A 47 -2.18 0.73 5.22
N VAL A 48 -3.13 0.93 6.15
CA VAL A 48 -3.59 2.28 6.55
C VAL A 48 -2.43 3.11 7.10
N VAL A 49 -1.58 2.50 7.94
CA VAL A 49 -0.39 3.15 8.51
C VAL A 49 0.65 3.43 7.43
N VAL A 50 0.87 2.50 6.49
CA VAL A 50 1.79 2.72 5.34
C VAL A 50 1.28 3.86 4.45
N ALA A 51 -0.02 3.93 4.15
CA ALA A 51 -0.61 5.01 3.37
C ALA A 51 -0.49 6.37 4.09
N ALA A 52 -0.67 6.41 5.40
CA ALA A 52 -0.43 7.60 6.20
C ALA A 52 1.06 8.03 6.19
N ALA A 53 2.01 7.08 6.27
CA ALA A 53 3.44 7.37 6.19
C ALA A 53 3.85 7.92 4.81
N VAL A 54 3.36 7.32 3.71
CA VAL A 54 3.59 7.83 2.34
C VAL A 54 2.99 9.23 2.16
N ARG A 55 1.82 9.49 2.74
CA ARG A 55 1.21 10.82 2.73
C ARG A 55 2.04 11.83 3.53
N PHE A 56 2.60 11.42 4.67
CA PHE A 56 3.49 12.26 5.46
C PHE A 56 4.78 12.63 4.72
N LEU A 57 5.42 11.67 4.04
CA LEU A 57 6.57 11.97 3.15
C LEU A 57 6.17 12.93 2.01
N SER A 58 4.97 12.79 1.44
CA SER A 58 4.50 13.63 0.33
C SER A 58 4.35 15.10 0.72
N TYR A 59 3.91 15.36 1.94
CA TYR A 59 3.85 16.71 2.51
C TYR A 59 5.24 17.20 2.92
N ALA A 60 5.96 16.45 3.74
CA ALA A 60 7.23 16.90 4.30
C ALA A 60 8.33 17.17 3.25
N LEU A 61 8.27 16.50 2.09
CA LEU A 61 9.29 16.60 1.04
C LEU A 61 8.90 17.51 -0.13
N PHE A 62 7.61 17.82 -0.31
CA PHE A 62 7.11 18.59 -1.45
C PHE A 62 6.10 19.69 -1.07
N ASP A 63 5.90 19.95 0.23
CA ASP A 63 4.98 20.95 0.80
C ASP A 63 3.50 20.78 0.36
N GLY A 64 3.12 19.56 -0.03
CA GLY A 64 1.79 19.25 -0.58
C GLY A 64 0.74 18.88 0.49
N ASP A 65 -0.41 19.57 0.47
CA ASP A 65 -1.54 19.44 1.41
C ASP A 65 -1.69 18.08 2.12
N PHE A 66 -1.43 18.04 3.43
CA PHE A 66 -1.36 16.80 4.22
C PHE A 66 -2.65 15.96 4.17
N PHE A 67 -3.77 16.50 4.68
CA PHE A 67 -5.10 15.86 4.66
C PHE A 67 -6.23 16.83 4.29
N LEU A 68 -6.08 18.12 4.59
CA LEU A 68 -7.18 19.07 4.59
C LEU A 68 -6.76 20.37 3.90
N SER A 69 -6.76 20.36 2.56
CA SER A 69 -6.81 21.62 1.82
C SER A 69 -8.11 22.31 2.22
N LEU A 70 -8.04 23.47 2.88
CA LEU A 70 -9.21 24.11 3.50
C LEU A 70 -10.32 24.43 2.48
N ALA A 71 -9.96 24.51 1.20
CA ALA A 71 -10.86 24.71 0.07
C ALA A 71 -11.57 23.43 -0.43
N ASN A 72 -11.06 22.21 -0.15
CA ASN A 72 -11.61 20.96 -0.71
C ASN A 72 -11.31 19.71 0.14
N PRO A 73 -12.03 19.51 1.28
CA PRO A 73 -11.82 18.37 2.17
C PRO A 73 -12.12 17.00 1.50
N ILE A 74 -13.13 16.94 0.64
CA ILE A 74 -13.54 15.72 -0.07
C ILE A 74 -12.43 15.24 -1.02
N GLY A 75 -11.78 16.17 -1.73
CA GLY A 75 -10.64 15.89 -2.61
C GLY A 75 -9.39 15.42 -1.85
N GLY A 76 -9.18 15.90 -0.61
CA GLY A 76 -8.14 15.38 0.28
C GLY A 76 -8.33 13.88 0.57
N LEU A 77 -9.53 13.52 1.02
CA LEU A 77 -9.86 12.14 1.41
C LEU A 77 -9.78 11.15 0.22
N ALA A 78 -10.30 11.54 -0.95
CA ALA A 78 -10.26 10.71 -2.15
C ALA A 78 -8.82 10.40 -2.62
N ARG A 79 -7.90 11.37 -2.53
CA ARG A 79 -6.48 11.20 -2.89
C ARG A 79 -5.76 10.25 -1.95
N TRP A 80 -6.05 10.33 -0.64
CA TRP A 80 -5.52 9.37 0.35
C TRP A 80 -6.10 7.97 0.14
N ALA A 81 -7.40 7.85 -0.11
CA ALA A 81 -8.06 6.58 -0.39
C ALA A 81 -7.48 5.89 -1.65
N LEU A 82 -7.18 6.64 -2.71
CA LEU A 82 -6.53 6.11 -3.91
C LEU A 82 -5.15 5.50 -3.60
N ALA A 83 -4.31 6.23 -2.86
CA ALA A 83 -2.99 5.72 -2.44
C ALA A 83 -3.14 4.47 -1.56
N TYR A 84 -4.07 4.48 -0.60
CA TYR A 84 -4.38 3.32 0.23
C TYR A 84 -4.82 2.10 -0.60
N VAL A 85 -5.72 2.27 -1.58
CA VAL A 85 -6.17 1.19 -2.47
C VAL A 85 -5.00 0.60 -3.24
N ILE A 86 -4.16 1.43 -3.88
CA ILE A 86 -2.98 0.98 -4.63
C ILE A 86 -2.06 0.16 -3.71
N LEU A 87 -1.71 0.70 -2.54
CA LEU A 87 -0.84 0.03 -1.57
C LEU A 87 -1.46 -1.27 -1.03
N SER A 88 -2.79 -1.33 -0.90
CA SER A 88 -3.51 -2.53 -0.45
C SER A 88 -3.42 -3.67 -1.46
N VAL A 89 -3.42 -3.36 -2.77
CA VAL A 89 -3.21 -4.35 -3.83
C VAL A 89 -1.79 -4.92 -3.76
N PHE A 90 -0.76 -4.06 -3.61
CA PHE A 90 0.63 -4.51 -3.42
C PHE A 90 0.78 -5.39 -2.17
N ALA A 91 0.21 -4.97 -1.03
CA ALA A 91 0.29 -5.72 0.21
C ALA A 91 -0.47 -7.06 0.15
N ALA A 92 -1.65 -7.10 -0.48
CA ALA A 92 -2.43 -8.32 -0.66
C ALA A 92 -1.75 -9.31 -1.63
N MET A 93 -1.16 -8.82 -2.73
CA MET A 93 -0.39 -9.64 -3.66
C MET A 93 0.85 -10.24 -2.97
N ALA A 94 1.58 -9.42 -2.21
CA ALA A 94 2.72 -9.87 -1.41
C ALA A 94 2.35 -10.93 -0.37
N TYR A 95 1.19 -10.77 0.27
CA TYR A 95 0.63 -11.72 1.23
C TYR A 95 0.32 -13.07 0.57
N ARG A 96 -0.38 -13.06 -0.59
CA ARG A 96 -0.73 -14.30 -1.33
C ARG A 96 0.52 -15.07 -1.74
N VAL A 97 1.46 -14.42 -2.43
CA VAL A 97 2.73 -15.05 -2.87
C VAL A 97 3.49 -15.70 -1.71
N ARG A 98 3.49 -15.07 -0.52
CA ARG A 98 4.12 -15.67 0.66
C ARG A 98 3.29 -16.78 1.31
N ARG A 99 1.96 -16.70 1.26
CA ARG A 99 1.07 -17.75 1.76
C ARG A 99 1.22 -19.03 0.96
N ASP A 100 1.26 -18.92 -0.36
CA ASP A 100 1.39 -20.07 -1.27
C ASP A 100 2.77 -20.74 -1.10
N ALA A 101 3.84 -19.93 -1.00
CA ALA A 101 5.19 -20.42 -0.71
C ALA A 101 5.34 -21.05 0.69
N GLN A 102 4.57 -20.61 1.69
CA GLN A 102 4.50 -21.26 3.00
C GLN A 102 3.84 -22.64 2.90
N MET A 103 2.69 -22.74 2.21
CA MET A 103 1.98 -24.01 2.04
C MET A 103 2.83 -25.03 1.29
N ALA A 104 3.46 -24.63 0.18
CA ALA A 104 4.35 -25.51 -0.59
C ALA A 104 5.56 -26.03 0.21
N ARG A 105 6.04 -25.28 1.22
CA ARG A 105 7.19 -25.67 2.05
C ARG A 105 6.79 -26.49 3.28
N GLN A 106 5.76 -26.09 4.01
CA GLN A 106 5.35 -26.78 5.25
C GLN A 106 4.39 -27.94 5.02
N TYR A 107 3.61 -27.92 3.95
CA TYR A 107 2.66 -28.96 3.57
C TYR A 107 3.03 -29.55 2.21
N SER A 108 4.32 -29.76 1.96
CA SER A 108 4.84 -30.30 0.70
C SER A 108 4.23 -31.66 0.34
N TRP A 109 3.95 -32.51 1.33
CA TRP A 109 3.24 -33.78 1.16
C TRP A 109 1.79 -33.61 0.67
N LEU A 110 1.13 -32.52 1.08
CA LEU A 110 -0.26 -32.21 0.76
C LEU A 110 -0.37 -31.54 -0.64
N ALA A 111 0.67 -30.77 -1.01
CA ALA A 111 0.85 -30.27 -2.37
C ALA A 111 1.20 -31.40 -3.36
N ALA A 112 2.04 -32.36 -2.95
CA ALA A 112 2.40 -33.52 -3.76
C ALA A 112 1.26 -34.56 -3.95
N SER A 113 0.22 -34.51 -3.12
CA SER A 113 -0.95 -35.38 -3.20
C SER A 113 -2.14 -34.79 -3.97
N SER A 114 -1.99 -33.61 -4.58
CA SER A 114 -3.03 -33.07 -5.47
C SER A 114 -2.92 -33.74 -6.85
N PRO A 115 -4.01 -34.36 -7.38
CA PRO A 115 -4.01 -34.99 -8.70
C PRO A 115 -3.99 -33.96 -9.85
#